data_AF-A0A924QHJ4-F1
#
_entry.id   AF-A0A924QHJ4-F1
#
_cell.length_a   1.000
_cell.length_b   1.000
_cell.length_c   1.000
_cell.angle_alpha   90.00
_cell.angle_beta   90.00
_cell.angle_gamma   90.00
#
_symmetry.space_group_name_H-M   'P 1'
#
loop_
_entity.id
_entity.type
_entity.pdbx_description
1 polymer ?
#
loop_
_entity_poly.entity_id
_entity_poly.type
_entity_poly.pdbx_seq_one_letter_code
_entity_poly.pdbx_strand_id
1 'polypeptide(L)'
;RTGFTLGLIPPTDPQPLRGGGAFTVQLLYLNQPLRGALGKALPQTAAGDAQAAQITGRTDSQGRVTLPLSHGGVWLINAVHMVPAPPQYNAEWESVWSSLTFEVARAQ
;
A
#
# COMPACT_ATOMS: atom_id res chain seq x y z
N ARG A 1 -6.36 10.34 11.49
CA ARG A 1 -7.23 10.12 10.30
C ARG A 1 -6.86 11.17 9.27
N THR A 2 -6.68 10.81 8.00
CA THR A 2 -5.98 11.63 6.98
C THR A 2 -6.91 12.40 6.02
N GLY A 3 -8.23 12.24 6.12
CA GLY A 3 -9.20 12.93 5.26
C GLY A 3 -9.32 12.38 3.83
N PHE A 4 -8.51 11.39 3.44
CA PHE A 4 -8.54 10.77 2.11
C PHE A 4 -9.72 9.80 1.94
N THR A 5 -10.25 9.72 0.71
CA THR A 5 -11.28 8.75 0.30
C THR A 5 -10.77 7.31 0.43
N LEU A 6 -9.57 7.05 -0.07
CA LEU A 6 -8.82 5.81 0.20
C LEU A 6 -7.55 6.20 0.97
N GLY A 7 -7.54 5.92 2.27
CA GLY A 7 -6.39 6.15 3.14
C GLY A 7 -5.51 4.92 3.22
N LEU A 8 -4.23 5.07 2.87
CA LEU A 8 -3.18 4.09 3.11
C LEU A 8 -2.32 4.58 4.28
N ILE A 9 -2.54 4.04 5.47
CA ILE A 9 -2.01 4.58 6.72
C ILE A 9 -1.01 3.60 7.34
N PRO A 10 0.25 4.00 7.56
CA PRO A 10 1.15 3.21 8.38
C PRO A 10 0.74 3.34 9.87
N PRO A 11 0.51 2.25 10.60
CA PRO A 11 0.13 2.27 12.01
C PRO A 11 1.30 2.65 12.94
N THR A 12 2.53 2.51 12.45
CA THR A 12 3.77 2.88 13.15
C THR A 12 4.69 3.62 12.19
N ASP A 13 5.54 4.50 12.72
CA ASP A 13 6.61 5.14 11.95
C ASP A 13 7.48 4.05 11.28
N PRO A 14 7.73 4.11 9.95
CA PRO A 14 8.59 3.15 9.24
C PRO A 14 10.07 3.19 9.66
N GLN A 15 10.52 4.19 10.42
CA GLN A 15 11.93 4.38 10.76
C GLN A 15 12.68 3.24 11.50
N PRO A 16 12.07 2.24 12.19
CA PRO A 16 12.84 1.14 12.77
C PRO A 16 12.99 -0.09 11.85
N LEU A 17 12.49 -0.09 10.60
CA LEU A 17 12.73 -1.24 9.70
C LEU A 17 14.21 -1.25 9.23
N ARG A 18 15.07 -1.89 10.01
CA ARG A 18 16.45 -2.20 9.63
C ARG A 18 16.48 -3.52 8.86
N GLY A 19 16.91 -3.50 7.60
CA GLY A 19 17.41 -4.71 6.93
C GLY A 19 16.38 -5.71 6.41
N GLY A 20 15.17 -5.27 6.08
CA GLY A 20 14.09 -6.15 5.67
C GLY A 20 13.23 -6.60 6.85
N GLY A 21 11.93 -6.75 6.61
CA GLY A 21 10.96 -6.98 7.68
C GLY A 21 9.53 -6.83 7.21
N ALA A 22 8.60 -7.15 8.11
CA ALA A 22 7.17 -7.04 7.87
C ALA A 22 6.70 -5.60 8.09
N PHE A 23 6.27 -4.92 7.04
CA PHE A 23 5.62 -3.62 7.16
C PHE A 23 4.12 -3.77 7.09
N THR A 24 3.42 -3.28 8.12
CA THR A 24 1.96 -3.31 8.15
C THR A 24 1.42 -1.96 7.74
N VAL A 25 0.39 -1.94 6.90
CA VAL A 25 -0.40 -0.75 6.57
C VAL A 25 -1.87 -1.03 6.78
N GLN A 26 -2.63 0.00 7.13
CA GLN A 26 -4.08 -0.05 7.21
C GLN A 26 -4.69 0.70 6.03
N LEU A 27 -5.55 0.03 5.28
CA LEU A 27 -6.37 0.63 4.24
C LEU A 27 -7.74 0.98 4.82
N LEU A 28 -8.11 2.24 4.66
CA LEU A 28 -9.42 2.77 5.01
C LEU A 28 -10.10 3.30 3.75
N TYR A 29 -11.34 2.90 3.49
CA TYR A 29 -12.19 3.56 2.51
C TYR A 29 -13.24 4.39 3.27
N LEU A 30 -13.32 5.69 2.99
CA LEU A 30 -14.20 6.63 3.71
C LEU A 30 -14.06 6.52 5.24
N ASN A 31 -12.82 6.42 5.72
CA ASN A 31 -12.45 6.22 7.14
C ASN A 31 -12.93 4.90 7.78
N GLN A 32 -13.39 3.92 7.00
CA GLN A 32 -13.77 2.58 7.46
C GLN A 32 -12.75 1.52 7.01
N PRO A 33 -12.43 0.50 7.82
CA PRO A 33 -11.55 -0.59 7.42
C PRO A 33 -11.98 -1.26 6.11
N LEU A 34 -11.10 -1.26 5.12
CA LEU A 34 -11.36 -1.90 3.84
C LEU A 34 -10.81 -3.33 3.84
N ARG A 35 -11.66 -4.32 4.14
CA ARG A 35 -11.30 -5.75 4.17
C ARG A 35 -11.11 -6.32 2.75
N GLY A 36 -10.15 -7.24 2.59
CA GLY A 36 -9.93 -7.99 1.35
C GLY A 36 -9.30 -7.18 0.21
N ALA A 37 -8.98 -5.91 0.41
CA ALA A 37 -8.31 -5.07 -0.57
C ALA A 37 -6.88 -5.55 -0.82
N LEU A 38 -6.43 -5.43 -2.08
CA LEU A 38 -5.09 -5.82 -2.49
C LEU A 38 -4.13 -4.66 -2.24
N GLY A 39 -3.16 -4.87 -1.35
CA GLY A 39 -1.98 -4.03 -1.22
C GLY A 39 -0.83 -4.63 -2.02
N LYS A 40 -0.07 -3.79 -2.73
CA LYS A 40 1.16 -4.20 -3.42
C LYS A 40 2.33 -3.35 -2.91
N ALA A 41 3.44 -3.99 -2.59
CA ALA A 41 4.72 -3.35 -2.33
C ALA A 41 5.65 -3.55 -3.54
N LEU A 42 6.16 -2.44 -4.04
CA LEU A 42 6.98 -2.33 -5.22
C LEU A 42 8.33 -1.73 -4.83
N PRO A 43 9.43 -2.47 -4.92
CA PRO A 43 10.76 -1.91 -4.71
C PRO A 43 11.06 -0.91 -5.82
N GLN A 44 11.58 0.26 -5.47
CA GLN A 44 12.02 1.27 -6.43
C GLN A 44 13.51 1.02 -6.72
N THR A 45 13.79 0.18 -7.72
CA THR A 45 15.14 -0.07 -8.24
C THR A 45 15.45 0.87 -9.41
N ALA A 46 16.73 1.01 -9.77
CA ALA A 46 17.10 1.78 -10.95
C ALA A 46 16.42 1.19 -12.20
N ALA A 47 15.94 2.06 -13.10
CA ALA A 47 15.25 1.65 -14.32
C ALA A 47 16.12 0.68 -15.14
N GLY A 48 15.73 -0.60 -15.15
CA GLY A 48 16.50 -1.70 -15.78
C GLY A 48 16.57 -2.96 -14.92
N ASP A 49 16.52 -2.82 -13.58
CA ASP A 49 16.52 -3.95 -12.65
C ASP A 49 15.09 -4.47 -12.43
N ALA A 50 14.53 -5.12 -13.45
CA ALA A 50 13.20 -5.73 -13.43
C ALA A 50 13.07 -6.96 -12.50
N GLN A 51 14.09 -7.27 -11.71
CA GLN A 51 14.19 -8.51 -10.94
C GLN A 51 13.68 -8.43 -9.50
N ALA A 52 13.43 -7.24 -8.97
CA ALA A 52 12.94 -7.12 -7.60
C ALA A 52 11.44 -7.45 -7.55
N ALA A 53 11.11 -8.64 -7.02
CA ALA A 53 9.75 -9.17 -7.03
C ALA A 53 8.77 -8.28 -6.27
N GLN A 54 7.64 -7.94 -6.90
CA GLN A 54 6.54 -7.29 -6.18
C GLN A 54 6.01 -8.22 -5.09
N ILE A 55 5.67 -7.64 -3.94
CA ILE A 55 5.03 -8.36 -2.83
C ILE A 55 3.57 -7.93 -2.79
N THR A 56 2.67 -8.89 -2.58
CA THR A 56 1.24 -8.58 -2.48
C THR A 56 0.62 -9.24 -1.26
N GLY A 57 -0.45 -8.63 -0.75
CA GLY A 57 -1.23 -9.16 0.35
C GLY A 57 -2.64 -8.60 0.32
N ARG A 58 -3.57 -9.29 0.99
CA ARG A 58 -4.93 -8.81 1.18
C ARG A 58 -5.17 -8.36 2.61
N THR A 59 -5.96 -7.31 2.77
CA THR A 59 -6.28 -6.77 4.09
C THR A 59 -7.19 -7.69 4.91
N ASP A 60 -6.95 -7.75 6.22
CA ASP A 60 -7.75 -8.46 7.20
C ASP A 60 -9.09 -7.74 7.49
N SER A 61 -9.87 -8.25 8.46
CA SER A 61 -11.14 -7.63 8.88
C SER A 61 -10.99 -6.23 9.49
N GLN A 62 -9.78 -5.86 9.89
CA GLN A 62 -9.43 -4.54 10.42
C GLN A 62 -8.80 -3.65 9.33
N GLY A 63 -8.82 -4.08 8.06
CA GLY A 63 -8.26 -3.33 6.94
C GLY A 63 -6.73 -3.34 6.91
N ARG A 64 -6.07 -4.22 7.66
CA ARG A 64 -4.60 -4.26 7.76
C ARG A 64 -4.02 -5.32 6.86
N VAL A 65 -2.93 -4.99 6.19
CA VAL A 65 -2.11 -5.93 5.42
C VAL A 65 -0.66 -5.80 5.84
N THR A 66 -0.01 -6.95 6.04
CA THR A 66 1.41 -7.03 6.39
C THR A 66 2.19 -7.53 5.18
N LEU A 67 3.15 -6.75 4.72
CA LEU A 67 3.96 -7.01 3.53
C LEU A 67 5.41 -7.25 3.93
N PRO A 68 5.99 -8.44 3.67
CA PRO A 68 7.39 -8.71 3.96
C PRO A 68 8.31 -8.01 2.96
N LEU A 69 8.88 -6.87 3.33
CA LEU A 69 9.83 -6.13 2.52
C LEU A 69 11.20 -6.82 2.61
N SER A 70 11.67 -7.37 1.48
CA SER A 70 12.81 -8.29 1.43
C SER A 70 14.19 -7.63 1.54
N HIS A 71 14.27 -6.31 1.40
CA HIS A 71 15.53 -5.57 1.44
C HIS A 71 15.32 -4.11 1.83
N GLY A 72 16.40 -3.43 2.22
CA GLY A 72 16.42 -1.97 2.38
C GLY A 72 16.38 -1.24 1.04
N GLY A 73 16.13 0.06 1.07
CA GLY A 73 15.94 0.92 -0.10
C GLY A 73 14.54 1.52 -0.15
N VAL A 74 14.22 2.16 -1.27
CA VAL A 74 12.94 2.86 -1.45
C VAL A 74 11.86 1.86 -1.88
N TRP A 75 10.71 1.95 -1.22
CA TRP A 75 9.53 1.12 -1.48
C TRP A 75 8.33 2.01 -1.75
N LEU A 76 7.52 1.62 -2.73
CA LEU A 76 6.20 2.17 -2.97
C LEU A 76 5.16 1.09 -2.60
N ILE A 77 4.23 1.43 -1.72
CA ILE A 77 3.04 0.63 -1.48
C ILE A 77 1.87 1.30 -2.17
N ASN A 78 1.07 0.54 -2.92
CA ASN A 78 -0.17 1.05 -3.49
C ASN A 78 -1.36 0.11 -3.27
N ALA A 79 -2.54 0.71 -3.38
CA ALA A 79 -3.80 0.02 -3.41
C ALA A 79 -4.78 0.74 -4.35
N VAL A 80 -5.62 -0.04 -5.01
CA VAL A 80 -6.71 0.43 -5.86
C VAL A 80 -8.00 -0.19 -5.36
N HIS A 81 -9.03 0.62 -5.23
CA HIS A 81 -10.38 0.20 -4.89
C HIS A 81 -11.35 0.70 -5.97
N MET A 82 -12.06 -0.24 -6.59
CA MET A 82 -13.10 0.06 -7.59
C MET A 82 -14.43 0.26 -6.86
N VAL A 83 -15.13 1.34 -7.16
CA VAL A 83 -16.45 1.64 -6.63
C VAL A 83 -17.41 1.95 -7.79
N PRO A 84 -18.72 1.72 -7.65
CA PRO A 84 -19.68 2.12 -8.67
C PRO A 84 -19.53 3.62 -8.97
N ALA A 85 -19.46 3.97 -10.25
CA ALA A 85 -19.37 5.37 -10.64
C ALA A 85 -20.69 6.09 -10.32
N PRO A 86 -20.64 7.37 -9.91
CA PRO A 86 -21.85 8.17 -9.74
C PRO A 86 -22.65 8.27 -11.06
N PRO A 87 -24.00 8.29 -11.01
CA PRO A 87 -24.85 8.21 -12.21
C PRO A 87 -24.64 9.32 -13.24
N GLN A 88 -24.10 10.47 -12.82
CA GLN A 88 -23.78 11.59 -13.70
C GLN A 88 -22.57 11.33 -14.61
N TYR A 89 -21.79 10.29 -14.35
CA TYR A 89 -20.68 9.89 -15.20
C TYR A 89 -21.12 8.79 -16.16
N ASN A 90 -20.74 8.89 -17.43
CA ASN A 90 -20.96 7.83 -18.43
C ASN A 90 -19.95 6.69 -18.26
N ALA A 91 -19.89 6.11 -17.06
CA ALA A 91 -19.01 5.00 -16.68
C ALA A 91 -19.73 4.12 -15.65
N GLU A 92 -19.38 2.83 -15.60
CA GLU A 92 -19.94 1.90 -14.61
C GLU A 92 -19.15 1.91 -13.30
N TRP A 93 -17.84 2.16 -13.37
CA TRP A 93 -16.92 2.08 -12.24
C TRP A 93 -15.99 3.29 -12.18
N GLU A 94 -15.71 3.73 -10.96
CA GLU A 94 -14.67 4.68 -10.60
C GLU A 94 -13.55 3.92 -9.88
N SER A 95 -12.29 4.32 -10.11
CA SER A 95 -11.16 3.83 -9.33
C SER A 95 -10.66 4.91 -8.38
N VAL A 96 -10.62 4.58 -7.09
CA VAL A 96 -9.91 5.37 -6.10
C VAL A 96 -8.64 4.64 -5.72
N TRP A 97 -7.54 5.36 -5.61
CA TRP A 97 -6.24 4.78 -5.36
C TRP A 97 -5.48 5.58 -4.31
N SER A 98 -4.53 4.93 -3.68
CA SER A 98 -3.64 5.54 -2.70
C SER A 98 -2.27 4.87 -2.80
N SER A 99 -1.23 5.67 -2.59
CA SER A 99 0.14 5.18 -2.52
C SER A 99 0.90 5.83 -1.37
N LEU A 100 1.90 5.10 -0.88
CA LEU A 100 2.82 5.53 0.17
C LEU A 100 4.22 5.11 -0.28
N THR A 101 5.11 6.09 -0.42
CA THR A 101 6.52 5.84 -0.72
C THR A 101 7.37 6.18 0.49
N PHE A 102 8.29 5.30 0.85
CA PHE A 102 9.19 5.49 2.00
C PHE A 102 10.50 4.71 1.78
N GLU A 103 11.51 5.05 2.56
CA GLU A 103 12.80 4.35 2.56
C GLU A 103 12.92 3.42 3.77
N VAL A 104 13.38 2.20 3.52
CA VAL A 104 13.75 1.21 4.54
C VAL A 104 15.27 1.21 4.67
N ALA A 105 15.80 1.29 5.89
CA ALA A 105 17.24 1.30 6.10
C ALA A 105 17.88 0.00 5.59
N ARG A 106 18.97 0.12 4.83
CA ARG A 106 19.78 -1.04 4.45
C ARG A 106 20.42 -1.66 5.69
N ALA A 107 20.48 -2.99 5.75
CA ALA A 107 21.33 -3.67 6.73
C ALA A 107 22.78 -3.27 6.44
N GLN A 108 23.53 -2.94 7.51
CA GLN A 108 24.98 -2.72 7.43
C GLN A 108 25.70 -4.05 7.36
#